data_AF-A0A835R780-F1
#
_entry.id   AF-A0A835R780-F1
#
_cell.length_a   1.000
_cell.length_b   1.000
_cell.length_c   1.000
_cell.angle_alpha   90.00
_cell.angle_beta   90.00
_cell.angle_gamma   90.00
#
_symmetry.space_group_name_H-M   'P 1'
#
loop_
_entity.id
_entity.type
_entity.pdbx_description
1 polymer ?
#
loop_
_entity_poly.entity_id
_entity_poly.type
_entity_poly.pdbx_seq_one_letter_code
_entity_poly.pdbx_strand_id
1 'polypeptide(L)'
;MQQYYHQESAKLRHQIQLLQNANRHLMGDGLSSLTLKELKQLENRLERGITRIRSRKHELLFAEIEYMQKREVELQNDNMYLRAKIADNERAQQETIVQVATDFEALQTFDSRNYYHVNMLEAAPHYSHHQDQTALHLGYETKGDT
;
A
#
# COMPACT_ATOMS: atom_id res chain seq x y z
N MET A 1 13.95 53.98 29.99
CA MET A 1 13.38 53.16 28.89
C MET A 1 14.41 52.75 27.85
N GLN A 2 15.13 53.67 27.19
CA GLN A 2 16.11 53.30 26.15
C GLN A 2 17.24 52.36 26.64
N GLN A 3 17.79 52.60 27.83
CA GLN A 3 18.83 51.74 28.42
C GLN A 3 18.33 50.32 28.74
N TYR A 4 17.08 50.20 29.19
CA TYR A 4 16.46 48.90 29.47
C TYR A 4 16.35 48.07 28.20
N TYR A 5 15.80 48.63 27.12
CA TYR A 5 15.70 47.92 25.83
C TYR A 5 17.06 47.61 25.23
N HIS A 6 18.06 48.47 25.43
CA HIS A 6 19.42 48.20 24.99
C HIS A 6 20.02 46.98 25.72
N GLN A 7 19.85 46.92 27.05
CA GLN A 7 20.30 45.79 27.86
C GLN A 7 19.57 44.49 27.48
N GLU A 8 18.25 44.56 27.30
CA GLU A 8 17.44 43.40 26.92
C GLU A 8 17.84 42.86 25.53
N SER A 9 18.06 43.78 24.58
CA SER A 9 18.55 43.45 23.25
C SER A 9 19.95 42.79 23.29
N ALA A 10 20.84 43.23 24.18
CA ALA A 10 22.15 42.63 24.36
C ALA A 10 22.07 41.19 24.92
N LYS A 11 21.18 40.96 25.90
CA LYS A 11 20.93 39.61 26.45
C LYS A 11 20.42 38.65 25.38
N LEU A 12 19.44 39.08 24.58
CA LEU A 12 18.89 38.26 23.50
C LEU A 12 19.93 37.94 22.44
N ARG A 13 20.75 38.91 22.03
CA ARG A 13 21.88 38.67 21.10
C ARG A 13 22.85 37.63 21.64
N HIS A 14 23.19 37.71 22.92
CA HIS A 14 24.07 36.73 23.55
C HIS A 14 23.44 35.33 23.56
N GLN A 15 22.15 35.22 23.88
CA GLN A 15 21.43 33.95 23.86
C GLN A 15 21.39 33.34 22.45
N ILE A 16 21.16 34.16 21.42
CA ILE A 16 21.21 33.72 20.02
C ILE A 16 22.59 33.16 19.68
N GLN A 17 23.66 33.87 20.06
CA GLN A 17 25.03 33.44 19.79
C GLN A 17 25.34 32.10 20.48
N LEU A 18 24.90 31.91 21.73
CA LEU A 18 25.06 30.65 22.45
C LEU A 18 24.33 29.50 21.74
N LEU A 19 23.09 29.72 21.30
CA LEU A 19 22.32 28.70 20.57
C LEU A 19 22.94 28.37 19.21
N GLN A 20 23.42 29.37 18.47
CA GLN A 20 24.12 29.17 17.20
C GLN A 20 25.41 28.36 17.39
N ASN A 21 26.21 28.68 18.42
CA ASN A 21 27.39 27.89 18.76
C ASN A 21 27.04 26.45 19.11
N ALA A 22 26.01 26.25 19.93
CA ALA A 22 25.55 24.91 20.29
C ALA A 22 25.11 24.11 19.05
N ASN A 23 24.41 24.74 18.11
CA ASN A 23 24.03 24.09 16.85
C ASN A 23 25.25 23.75 15.99
N ARG A 24 26.23 24.65 15.87
CA ARG A 24 27.49 24.35 15.14
C ARG A 24 28.19 23.14 15.72
N HIS A 25 28.31 23.06 17.05
CA HIS A 25 28.91 21.90 17.70
C HIS A 25 28.11 20.61 17.42
N LEU A 26 26.77 20.66 17.47
CA LEU A 26 25.93 19.51 17.11
C LEU A 26 26.10 19.06 15.66
N MET A 27 26.43 19.99 14.75
CA MET A 27 26.74 19.72 13.35
C MET A 27 28.19 19.26 13.12
N GLY A 28 29.02 19.21 14.16
CA GLY A 28 30.42 18.81 14.08
C GLY A 28 31.40 19.94 13.78
N ASP A 29 30.96 21.20 13.77
CA ASP A 29 31.80 22.37 13.55
C ASP A 29 32.38 22.93 14.85
N GLY A 30 33.53 23.60 14.79
CA GLY A 30 34.08 24.37 15.92
C GLY A 30 34.55 23.54 17.13
N LEU A 31 34.69 22.22 16.96
CA LEU A 31 34.98 21.28 18.05
C LEU A 31 36.35 21.48 18.71
N SER A 32 37.31 22.07 18.01
CA SER A 32 38.65 22.36 18.55
C SER A 32 38.64 23.32 19.75
N SER A 33 37.56 24.09 19.91
CA SER A 33 37.37 24.99 21.04
C SER A 33 36.80 24.32 22.30
N LEU A 34 36.36 23.06 22.18
CA LEU A 34 35.75 22.32 23.27
C LEU A 34 36.80 21.54 24.08
N THR A 35 36.59 21.48 25.39
CA THR A 35 37.35 20.58 26.26
C THR A 35 36.93 19.13 26.02
N LEU A 36 37.78 18.17 26.44
CA LEU A 36 37.46 16.74 26.36
C LEU A 36 36.14 16.39 27.06
N LYS A 37 35.85 17.04 28.20
CA LYS A 37 34.61 16.84 28.96
C LYS A 37 33.39 17.29 28.16
N GLU A 38 33.45 18.46 27.54
CA GLU A 38 32.36 19.02 26.71
C GLU A 38 32.16 18.18 25.45
N LEU A 39 33.24 17.72 24.82
CA LEU A 39 33.17 16.85 23.65
C LEU A 39 32.48 15.52 23.99
N LYS A 40 32.84 14.90 25.14
CA LYS A 40 32.16 13.69 25.63
C LYS A 40 30.68 13.93 25.92
N GLN A 41 30.32 15.09 26.47
CA GLN A 41 28.91 15.44 26.69
C GLN A 41 28.14 15.63 25.38
N LEU A 42 28.76 16.26 24.39
CA LEU A 42 28.22 16.44 23.04
C LEU A 42 27.97 15.10 22.36
N GLU A 43 28.97 14.21 22.36
CA GLU A 43 28.86 12.84 21.84
C GLU A 43 27.69 12.09 22.49
N ASN A 44 27.63 12.07 23.83
CA ASN A 44 26.53 11.41 24.55
C ASN A 44 25.15 12.00 24.20
N ARG A 45 25.08 13.31 23.95
CA ARG A 45 23.82 13.95 23.54
C ARG A 45 23.43 13.54 22.12
N LEU A 46 24.38 13.49 21.19
CA LEU A 46 24.16 13.03 19.82
C LEU A 46 23.75 11.57 19.79
N GLU A 47 24.43 10.69 20.51
CA GLU A 47 24.13 9.26 20.58
C GLU A 47 22.70 8.99 21.06
N ARG A 48 22.27 9.68 22.14
CA ARG A 48 20.89 9.60 22.62
C ARG A 48 19.89 10.11 21.59
N GLY A 49 20.21 11.20 20.89
CA GLY A 49 19.35 11.77 19.85
C GLY A 49 19.18 10.80 18.67
N ILE A 50 20.29 10.25 18.17
CA ILE A 50 20.32 9.28 17.08
C ILE A 50 19.56 8.03 17.45
N THR A 51 19.78 7.49 18.66
CA THR A 51 19.06 6.32 19.16
C THR A 51 17.54 6.57 19.15
N ARG A 52 17.07 7.71 19.69
CA ARG A 52 15.64 8.07 19.68
C ARG A 52 15.08 8.19 18.27
N ILE A 53 15.80 8.83 17.36
CA ILE A 53 15.37 8.97 15.96
C ILE A 53 15.25 7.59 15.30
N ARG A 54 16.24 6.71 15.52
CA ARG A 54 16.25 5.36 14.96
C ARG A 54 15.09 4.52 15.49
N SER A 55 14.86 4.53 16.81
CA SER A 55 13.72 3.84 17.43
C SER A 55 12.39 4.34 16.87
N ARG A 56 12.21 5.67 16.76
CA ARG A 56 10.98 6.22 16.22
C ARG A 56 10.76 5.88 14.74
N LYS A 57 11.82 5.92 13.92
CA LYS A 57 11.74 5.47 12.52
C LYS A 57 11.36 4.00 12.42
N HIS A 58 11.93 3.17 13.28
CA HIS A 58 11.62 1.74 13.34
C HIS A 58 10.15 1.53 13.68
N GLU A 59 9.64 2.12 14.77
CA GLU A 59 8.23 2.05 15.14
C GLU A 59 7.28 2.44 14.00
N LEU A 60 7.56 3.54 13.30
CA LEU A 60 6.74 4.01 12.19
C LEU A 60 6.79 3.05 10.99
N LEU A 61 7.95 2.51 10.66
CA LEU A 61 8.09 1.54 9.57
C LEU A 61 7.35 0.24 9.89
N PHE A 62 7.41 -0.24 11.14
CA PHE A 62 6.66 -1.43 11.56
C PHE A 62 5.14 -1.20 11.46
N ALA A 63 4.66 -0.06 11.95
CA ALA A 63 3.24 0.30 11.84
C ALA A 63 2.78 0.38 10.37
N GLU A 64 3.61 0.93 9.48
CA GLU A 64 3.31 0.99 8.04
C GLU A 64 3.27 -0.40 7.39
N ILE A 65 4.23 -1.28 7.73
CA ILE A 65 4.25 -2.65 7.24
C ILE A 65 2.98 -3.41 7.68
N GLU A 66 2.63 -3.32 8.96
CA GLU A 66 1.42 -3.97 9.50
C GLU A 66 0.15 -3.45 8.81
N TYR A 67 0.06 -2.14 8.60
CA TYR A 67 -1.06 -1.52 7.88
C TYR A 67 -1.15 -2.03 6.43
N MET A 68 -0.03 -2.07 5.71
CA MET A 68 0.02 -2.57 4.33
C MET A 68 -0.35 -4.06 4.24
N GLN A 69 0.14 -4.90 5.16
CA GLN A 69 -0.21 -6.32 5.20
C GLN A 69 -1.70 -6.54 5.46
N LYS A 70 -2.28 -5.80 6.40
CA LYS A 70 -3.73 -5.87 6.64
C LYS A 70 -4.51 -5.45 5.39
N ARG A 71 -4.06 -4.38 4.72
CA ARG A 71 -4.71 -3.88 3.51
C ARG A 71 -4.63 -4.86 2.35
N GLU A 72 -3.49 -5.56 2.22
CA GLU A 72 -3.31 -6.64 1.24
C GLU A 72 -4.33 -7.75 1.46
N VAL A 73 -4.49 -8.23 2.70
CA VAL A 73 -5.45 -9.29 3.04
C VAL A 73 -6.89 -8.85 2.74
N GLU A 74 -7.28 -7.63 3.12
CA GLU A 74 -8.60 -7.08 2.80
C GLU A 74 -8.86 -7.07 1.29
N LEU A 75 -7.89 -6.59 0.50
CA LEU A 75 -8.01 -6.53 -0.96
C LEU A 75 -8.06 -7.93 -1.60
N GLN A 76 -7.30 -8.89 -1.07
CA GLN A 76 -7.36 -10.28 -1.54
C GLN A 76 -8.74 -10.89 -1.27
N ASN A 77 -9.31 -10.65 -0.08
CA ASN A 77 -10.66 -11.11 0.26
C ASN A 77 -11.73 -10.48 -0.64
N ASP A 78 -11.67 -9.16 -0.85
CA ASP A 78 -12.59 -8.46 -1.75
C ASP A 78 -12.48 -8.99 -3.19
N ASN A 79 -11.25 -9.22 -3.67
CA ASN A 79 -11.02 -9.74 -5.01
C ASN A 79 -11.58 -11.17 -5.17
N MET A 80 -11.35 -12.03 -4.19
CA MET A 80 -11.91 -13.39 -4.17
C MET A 80 -13.43 -13.37 -4.18
N TYR A 81 -14.06 -12.53 -3.36
CA TYR A 81 -15.51 -12.36 -3.34
C TYR A 81 -16.06 -11.91 -4.69
N LEU A 82 -15.43 -10.91 -5.33
CA LEU A 82 -15.85 -10.42 -6.63
C LEU A 82 -15.71 -11.49 -7.72
N ARG A 83 -14.62 -12.27 -7.72
CA ARG A 83 -14.43 -13.37 -8.66
C ARG A 83 -15.50 -14.45 -8.51
N ALA A 84 -15.84 -14.82 -7.28
CA ALA A 84 -16.92 -15.78 -7.02
C ALA A 84 -18.26 -15.25 -7.56
N LYS A 85 -18.56 -13.96 -7.30
CA LYS A 85 -19.79 -13.33 -7.77
C LYS A 85 -19.87 -13.24 -9.29
N ILE A 86 -18.75 -13.01 -9.98
CA ILE A 86 -18.68 -13.02 -11.44
C ILE A 86 -18.98 -14.43 -11.97
N ALA A 87 -18.31 -15.45 -11.42
CA ALA A 87 -18.53 -16.84 -11.84
C ALA A 87 -19.98 -17.29 -11.63
N ASP A 88 -20.62 -16.91 -10.53
CA ASP A 88 -22.03 -17.21 -10.27
C ASP A 88 -22.95 -16.50 -11.28
N ASN A 89 -22.64 -15.25 -11.64
CA ASN A 89 -23.42 -14.51 -12.63
C ASN A 89 -23.28 -15.10 -14.04
N GLU A 90 -22.07 -15.50 -14.43
CA GLU A 90 -21.81 -16.17 -15.71
C GLU A 90 -22.57 -17.50 -15.82
N ARG A 91 -22.58 -18.29 -14.74
CA ARG A 91 -23.37 -19.53 -14.66
C ARG A 91 -24.87 -19.27 -14.80
N ALA A 92 -25.40 -18.28 -14.07
CA ALA A 92 -26.82 -17.91 -14.15
C ALA A 92 -27.22 -17.41 -15.55
N GLN A 93 -26.33 -16.65 -16.22
CA GLN A 93 -26.55 -16.23 -17.61
C GLN A 93 -26.56 -17.44 -18.57
N GLN A 94 -25.64 -18.38 -18.41
CA GLN A 94 -25.61 -19.60 -19.22
C GLN A 94 -26.87 -20.46 -19.00
N GLU A 95 -27.32 -20.64 -17.75
CA GLU A 95 -28.57 -21.33 -17.45
C GLU A 95 -29.78 -20.64 -18.12
N THR A 96 -29.83 -19.31 -18.08
CA THR A 96 -30.90 -18.53 -18.73
C THR A 96 -30.87 -18.70 -20.25
N ILE A 97 -29.69 -18.64 -20.87
CA ILE A 97 -29.53 -18.85 -22.33
C ILE A 97 -29.95 -20.28 -22.72
N VAL A 98 -29.56 -21.29 -21.94
CA VAL A 98 -29.94 -22.68 -22.18
C VAL A 98 -31.45 -22.86 -22.05
N GLN A 99 -32.09 -22.29 -21.02
CA GLN A 99 -33.55 -22.34 -20.85
C GLN A 99 -34.30 -21.71 -22.02
N VAL A 100 -33.87 -20.51 -22.46
CA VAL A 100 -34.48 -19.83 -23.61
C VAL A 100 -34.30 -20.66 -24.89
N ALA A 101 -33.15 -21.30 -25.08
CA ALA A 101 -32.91 -22.18 -26.23
C ALA A 101 -33.83 -23.42 -26.19
N THR A 102 -33.96 -24.08 -25.03
CA THR A 102 -34.84 -25.25 -24.88
C THR A 102 -36.31 -24.90 -25.06
N ASP A 103 -36.76 -23.74 -24.57
CA ASP A 103 -38.15 -23.27 -24.75
C ASP A 103 -38.44 -22.96 -26.22
N PHE A 104 -37.47 -22.39 -26.94
CA PHE A 104 -37.59 -22.12 -28.37
C PHE A 104 -37.65 -23.41 -29.20
N GLU A 105 -36.85 -24.42 -28.86
CA GLU A 105 -36.83 -25.73 -29.53
C GLU A 105 -38.12 -26.53 -29.25
N ALA A 106 -38.64 -26.48 -28.02
CA ALA A 106 -39.92 -27.09 -27.66
C ALA A 106 -41.09 -26.46 -28.44
N LEU A 107 -41.07 -25.16 -28.71
CA LEU A 107 -42.08 -24.48 -29.53
C LEU A 107 -42.03 -24.94 -31.00
N GLN A 108 -40.84 -25.20 -31.55
CA GLN A 108 -40.68 -25.73 -32.91
C GLN A 108 -41.19 -27.17 -33.05
N THR A 109 -41.17 -27.95 -31.97
CA THR A 109 -41.61 -29.35 -32.00
C THR A 109 -43.14 -29.49 -32.10
N PHE A 110 -43.90 -28.44 -31.77
CA PHE A 110 -45.37 -28.43 -31.80
C PHE A 110 -45.99 -28.09 -33.16
N ASP A 111 -45.23 -27.57 -34.14
CA ASP A 111 -45.73 -27.33 -35.51
C ASP A 111 -45.14 -28.33 -36.51
N SER A 112 -45.63 -29.56 -36.42
CA SER A 112 -45.39 -30.60 -37.43
C SER A 112 -46.11 -30.26 -38.73
N ARG A 113 -45.69 -29.23 -39.49
CA ARG A 113 -46.07 -29.08 -40.91
C ARG A 113 -45.39 -28.04 -41.82
N ASN A 114 -44.25 -27.40 -41.53
CA ASN A 114 -43.62 -26.53 -42.56
C ASN A 114 -42.08 -26.51 -42.63
N TYR A 115 -41.61 -27.17 -43.70
CA TYR A 115 -40.52 -26.84 -44.63
C TYR A 115 -39.62 -25.62 -44.34
N TYR A 116 -38.32 -25.87 -44.23
CA TYR A 116 -37.13 -25.15 -44.75
C TYR A 116 -35.98 -25.15 -43.73
N HIS A 117 -34.94 -25.92 -44.03
CA HIS A 117 -33.65 -25.94 -43.35
C HIS A 117 -32.94 -24.60 -43.60
N VAL A 118 -32.74 -23.77 -42.57
CA VAL A 118 -31.86 -22.59 -42.64
C VAL A 118 -30.64 -22.85 -41.77
N ASN A 119 -29.54 -23.09 -42.44
CA ASN A 119 -28.20 -23.12 -41.86
C ASN A 119 -27.82 -21.68 -41.49
N MET A 120 -27.64 -21.36 -40.21
CA MET A 120 -27.02 -20.10 -39.76
C MET A 120 -25.77 -20.41 -38.95
N LEU A 121 -24.66 -20.38 -39.69
CA LEU A 121 -23.31 -19.99 -39.31
C LEU A 121 -23.11 -19.51 -37.85
N GLU A 122 -22.22 -20.23 -37.15
CA GLU A 122 -21.06 -19.69 -36.44
C GLU A 122 -21.29 -18.63 -35.35
N ALA A 123 -21.32 -19.08 -34.10
CA ALA A 123 -20.89 -18.29 -32.95
C ALA A 123 -19.83 -19.09 -32.19
N ALA A 124 -18.57 -18.70 -32.36
CA ALA A 124 -17.41 -19.31 -31.72
C ALA A 124 -17.50 -19.25 -30.17
N PRO A 125 -17.17 -20.33 -29.44
CA PRO A 125 -16.93 -20.24 -28.01
C PRO A 125 -15.41 -20.11 -27.78
N HIS A 126 -14.87 -18.93 -28.07
CA HIS A 126 -13.51 -18.59 -27.67
C HIS A 126 -13.52 -17.30 -26.85
N TYR A 127 -14.14 -17.37 -25.67
CA TYR A 127 -13.73 -16.49 -24.58
C TYR A 127 -12.42 -17.05 -24.05
N SER A 128 -11.33 -16.47 -24.55
CA SER A 128 -9.96 -16.75 -24.14
C SER A 128 -9.83 -16.59 -22.62
N HIS A 129 -9.85 -17.74 -21.96
CA HIS A 129 -9.55 -17.93 -20.56
C HIS A 129 -8.05 -17.72 -20.35
N HIS A 130 -7.58 -16.48 -20.29
CA HIS A 130 -6.23 -16.16 -19.81
C HIS A 130 -6.16 -14.72 -19.29
N GLN A 131 -6.47 -14.55 -18.01
CA GLN A 131 -5.89 -13.44 -17.25
C GLN A 131 -5.68 -13.82 -15.77
N ASP A 132 -4.98 -14.94 -15.56
CA ASP A 132 -4.46 -15.35 -14.24
C ASP A 132 -3.18 -14.61 -13.82
N GLN A 133 -2.91 -13.42 -14.37
CA GLN A 133 -1.70 -12.67 -14.05
C GLN A 133 -2.01 -11.23 -13.68
N THR A 134 -2.51 -11.01 -12.46
CA THR A 134 -2.32 -9.74 -11.76
C THR A 134 -1.80 -9.88 -10.34
N ALA A 135 -1.48 -11.10 -9.89
CA ALA A 135 -0.75 -11.27 -8.64
C ALA A 135 0.73 -10.94 -8.88
N LEU A 136 1.16 -9.75 -8.47
CA LEU A 136 2.58 -9.49 -8.21
C LEU A 136 3.02 -10.50 -7.14
N HIS A 137 3.69 -11.58 -7.57
CA HIS A 137 4.16 -12.65 -6.70
C HIS A 137 5.32 -12.12 -5.86
N LEU A 138 4.99 -11.48 -4.73
CA LEU A 138 5.99 -10.95 -3.80
C LEU A 138 6.52 -12.09 -2.92
N GLY A 139 7.31 -12.97 -3.53
CA GLY A 139 8.46 -13.66 -2.92
C GLY A 139 8.29 -14.37 -1.57
N TYR A 140 7.12 -14.88 -1.17
CA TYR A 140 7.01 -15.77 -0.02
C TYR A 140 6.39 -17.11 -0.43
N GLU A 141 7.27 -18.05 -0.80
CA GLU A 141 6.94 -19.48 -0.80
C GLU A 141 6.51 -19.86 0.62
N THR A 142 5.21 -20.11 0.80
CA THR A 142 4.75 -20.85 1.97
C THR A 142 5.21 -22.30 1.78
N LYS A 143 6.35 -22.65 2.37
CA LYS A 143 6.71 -24.05 2.55
C LYS A 143 5.63 -24.67 3.43
N GLY A 144 4.76 -25.47 2.81
CA GLY A 144 3.92 -26.42 3.52
C GLY A 144 4.81 -27.53 4.07
N ASP A 145 4.87 -27.63 5.39
CA ASP A 145 5.44 -28.78 6.08
C ASP A 145 4.60 -30.02 5.78
N THR A 146 5.24 -31.05 5.22
CA THR A 146 4.81 -32.46 5.30
C THR A 146 5.47 -33.13 6.50
#